data_AF-A0A240EF37-F1
#
_entry.id   AF-A0A240EF37-F1
#
_cell.length_a   1.000
_cell.length_b   1.000
_cell.length_c   1.000
_cell.angle_alpha   90.00
_cell.angle_beta   90.00
_cell.angle_gamma   90.00
#
_symmetry.space_group_name_H-M   'P 1'
#
loop_
_entity.id
_entity.type
_entity.pdbx_description
1 polymer ?
#
loop_
_entity_poly.entity_id
_entity_poly.type
_entity_poly.pdbx_seq_one_letter_code
_entity_poly.pdbx_strand_id
1 'polypeptide(L)'
;MLKKLCNKLGIELWFSAHLAYGFVQLVFILIVMPAFVAERTGSFANAGLAMGFFGVAGLAAPIIGLLADKYKAHRLALFSLV
;
A
#
# COMPACT_ATOMS: atom_id res chain seq x y z
N MET A 1 9.82 -29.52 -4.24
CA MET A 1 8.37 -29.79 -4.09
C MET A 1 7.58 -28.53 -3.70
N LEU A 2 8.03 -27.77 -2.68
CA LEU A 2 7.40 -26.52 -2.21
C LEU A 2 7.21 -25.45 -3.30
N LYS A 3 8.23 -25.21 -4.13
CA LYS A 3 8.22 -24.20 -5.20
C LYS A 3 7.14 -24.46 -6.28
N LYS A 4 6.85 -25.74 -6.56
CA LYS A 4 5.79 -26.16 -7.49
C LYS A 4 4.40 -25.96 -6.88
N LEU A 5 4.28 -26.06 -5.56
CA LEU A 5 3.03 -25.84 -4.83
C LEU A 5 2.70 -24.35 -4.73
N CYS A 6 3.70 -23.49 -4.44
CA CYS A 6 3.52 -22.03 -4.42
C CYS A 6 3.09 -21.47 -5.79
N ASN A 7 3.72 -21.90 -6.89
CA ASN A 7 3.26 -21.55 -8.24
C ASN A 7 1.85 -22.07 -8.56
N LYS A 8 1.50 -23.27 -8.07
CA LYS A 8 0.16 -23.86 -8.29
C LYS A 8 -0.93 -23.20 -7.44
N LEU A 9 -0.56 -22.61 -6.30
CA LEU A 9 -1.42 -21.83 -5.40
C LEU A 9 -1.50 -20.35 -5.79
N GLY A 10 -0.77 -19.89 -6.82
CA GLY A 10 -0.70 -18.48 -7.20
C GLY A 10 -0.06 -17.58 -6.13
N ILE A 11 0.71 -18.15 -5.19
CA ILE A 11 1.52 -17.39 -4.23
C ILE A 11 2.77 -16.93 -4.95
N GLU A 12 2.56 -16.02 -5.88
CA GLU A 12 3.60 -15.31 -6.59
C GLU A 12 4.10 -14.15 -5.72
N LEU A 13 5.32 -13.69 -5.96
CA LEU A 13 5.95 -12.60 -5.21
C LEU A 13 5.03 -11.35 -5.12
N TRP A 14 4.24 -11.13 -6.17
CA TRP A 14 3.26 -10.06 -6.28
C TRP A 14 2.11 -10.18 -5.27
N PHE A 15 1.66 -11.40 -4.95
CA PHE A 15 0.61 -11.63 -3.95
C PHE A 15 1.11 -11.31 -2.54
N SER A 16 2.35 -11.72 -2.20
CA SER A 16 2.97 -11.35 -0.93
C SER A 16 3.21 -9.84 -0.82
N ALA A 17 3.58 -9.17 -1.92
CA ALA A 17 3.70 -7.72 -1.96
C ALA A 17 2.35 -7.02 -1.74
N HIS A 18 1.25 -7.53 -2.33
CA HIS A 18 -0.10 -7.03 -2.09
C HIS A 18 -0.56 -7.23 -0.65
N LEU A 19 -0.25 -8.40 -0.06
CA LEU A 19 -0.57 -8.69 1.33
C LEU A 19 0.16 -7.73 2.28
N ALA A 20 1.46 -7.51 2.07
CA ALA A 20 2.27 -6.59 2.85
C ALA A 20 1.78 -5.14 2.70
N TYR A 21 1.49 -4.72 1.47
CA TYR A 21 0.94 -3.39 1.19
C TYR A 21 -0.42 -3.19 1.87
N GLY A 22 -1.33 -4.17 1.77
CA GLY A 22 -2.63 -4.14 2.44
C GLY A 22 -2.51 -4.07 3.97
N PHE A 23 -1.55 -4.77 4.56
CA PHE A 23 -1.28 -4.70 5.99
C PHE A 23 -0.85 -3.28 6.41
N VAL A 24 0.07 -2.66 5.68
CA VAL A 24 0.48 -1.27 5.95
C VAL A 24 -0.68 -0.30 5.77
N GLN A 25 -1.45 -0.43 4.69
CA GLN A 25 -2.53 0.49 4.40
C GLN A 25 -3.68 0.40 5.42
N LEU A 26 -4.03 -0.79 5.89
CA LEU A 26 -5.14 -0.98 6.82
C LEU A 26 -4.72 -0.83 8.29
N VAL A 27 -3.55 -1.34 8.68
CA VAL A 27 -3.13 -1.34 10.08
C VAL A 27 -2.34 -0.07 10.41
N PHE A 28 -1.35 0.26 9.59
CA PHE A 28 -0.49 1.38 9.92
C PHE A 28 -1.19 2.74 9.71
N ILE A 29 -1.78 2.95 8.54
CA ILE A 29 -2.37 4.26 8.19
C ILE A 29 -3.63 4.53 9.01
N LEU A 30 -4.55 3.58 9.13
CA LEU A 30 -5.85 3.84 9.77
C LEU A 30 -5.86 3.65 11.29
N ILE A 31 -5.01 2.77 11.84
CA ILE A 31 -5.05 2.43 13.27
C ILE A 31 -3.86 3.07 14.00
N VAL A 32 -2.64 2.75 13.56
CA VAL A 32 -1.42 3.16 14.29
C VAL A 32 -1.17 4.66 14.17
N MET A 33 -1.29 5.24 12.98
CA MET A 33 -1.00 6.66 12.75
C MET A 33 -1.86 7.62 13.58
N PRO A 34 -3.21 7.55 13.57
CA PRO A 34 -4.02 8.47 14.35
C PRO A 34 -3.82 8.28 15.86
N ALA A 35 -3.65 7.03 16.32
CA ALA A 35 -3.33 6.75 17.72
C ALA A 35 -1.98 7.37 18.12
N PHE A 36 -0.95 7.21 17.30
CA PHE A 36 0.37 7.80 17.54
C PHE A 36 0.33 9.33 17.55
N VAL A 37 -0.36 9.95 16.60
CA VAL A 37 -0.47 11.42 16.55
C VAL A 37 -1.24 11.94 17.76
N ALA A 38 -2.35 11.28 18.14
CA ALA A 38 -3.12 11.64 19.32
C ALA A 38 -2.30 11.48 20.60
N GLU A 39 -1.50 10.42 20.74
CA GLU A 39 -0.62 10.20 21.89
C GLU A 39 0.49 11.26 21.98
N ARG A 40 1.06 11.68 20.84
CA ARG A 40 2.15 12.67 20.81
C ARG A 40 1.70 14.13 20.97
N THR A 41 0.48 14.45 20.54
CA THR A 41 -0.05 15.83 20.62
C THR A 41 -1.11 16.02 21.70
N GLY A 42 -1.63 14.95 22.30
CA GLY A 42 -2.70 15.00 23.30
C GLY A 42 -4.06 15.44 22.75
N SER A 43 -4.21 15.56 21.43
CA SER A 43 -5.42 16.07 20.78
C SER A 43 -5.82 15.25 19.56
N PHE A 44 -7.05 14.73 19.59
CA PHE A 44 -7.63 14.01 18.46
C PHE A 44 -7.94 14.91 17.25
N ALA A 45 -8.06 16.23 17.44
CA ALA A 45 -8.24 17.16 16.34
C ALA A 45 -7.00 17.20 15.43
N ASN A 46 -5.80 17.13 16.02
CA ASN A 46 -4.55 17.10 15.27
C ASN A 46 -4.35 15.76 14.53
N ALA A 47 -4.81 14.66 15.13
CA ALA A 47 -4.86 13.36 14.46
C ALA A 47 -5.78 13.39 13.23
N GLY A 48 -6.97 14.00 13.34
CA GLY A 48 -7.89 14.20 12.23
C GLY A 48 -7.28 15.04 11.10
N LEU A 49 -6.57 16.12 11.42
CA LEU A 49 -5.85 16.94 10.44
C LEU A 49 -4.74 16.16 9.73
N ALA A 50 -3.93 15.41 10.47
CA ALA A 50 -2.87 14.58 9.90
C ALA A 50 -3.45 13.52 8.93
N MET A 51 -4.54 12.86 9.32
CA MET A 51 -5.25 11.91 8.48
C MET A 51 -5.89 12.58 7.25
N GLY A 52 -6.37 13.82 7.40
CA GLY A 52 -6.85 14.64 6.28
C GLY A 52 -5.77 14.89 5.23
N PHE A 53 -4.54 15.21 5.65
CA PHE A 53 -3.40 15.35 4.74
C PHE A 53 -3.08 14.04 4.01
N PHE A 54 -3.13 12.89 4.70
CA PHE A 54 -2.99 11.58 4.05
C PHE A 54 -4.09 11.33 3.02
N GLY A 55 -5.34 11.71 3.31
CA GLY A 55 -6.45 11.61 2.36
C GLY A 55 -6.23 12.45 1.10
N VAL A 56 -5.76 13.70 1.26
CA VAL A 56 -5.43 14.59 0.13
C VAL A 56 -4.25 14.05 -0.67
N ALA A 57 -3.22 13.49 -0.02
CA ALA A 57 -2.12 12.83 -0.71
C ALA A 57 -2.61 11.64 -1.56
N GLY A 58 -3.68 10.96 -1.14
CA GLY A 58 -4.35 9.92 -1.91
C GLY A 58 -4.89 10.40 -3.28
N LEU A 59 -5.16 11.70 -3.45
CA LEU A 59 -5.57 12.26 -4.75
C LEU A 59 -4.44 12.23 -5.80
N ALA A 60 -3.20 11.97 -5.40
CA ALA A 60 -2.10 11.73 -6.32
C ALA A 60 -2.14 10.31 -6.94
N ALA A 61 -2.95 9.38 -6.40
CA ALA A 61 -3.08 8.02 -6.90
C ALA A 61 -3.42 7.92 -8.41
N PRO A 62 -4.41 8.67 -8.97
CA PRO A 62 -4.67 8.65 -10.41
C PRO A 62 -3.50 9.16 -11.25
N ILE A 63 -2.72 10.13 -10.76
CA ILE A 63 -1.53 10.63 -11.46
C ILE A 63 -0.45 9.55 -11.49
N ILE A 64 -0.24 8.86 -10.37
CA ILE A 64 0.69 7.72 -10.29
C ILE A 64 0.23 6.58 -11.19
N GLY A 65 -1.07 6.29 -11.25
CA GLY A 65 -1.65 5.30 -12.16
C GLY A 65 -1.44 5.65 -13.63
N LEU A 66 -1.69 6.91 -14.01
CA LEU A 66 -1.43 7.41 -15.37
C LEU A 66 0.05 7.31 -15.75
N LEU A 67 0.97 7.60 -14.82
CA LEU A 67 2.40 7.43 -15.04
C LEU A 67 2.77 5.93 -15.18
N ALA A 68 2.21 5.06 -14.33
CA ALA A 68 2.43 3.62 -14.41
C ALA A 68 1.98 3.03 -15.74
N ASP A 69 0.86 3.52 -16.29
CA ASP A 69 0.35 3.13 -17.60
C ASP A 69 1.23 3.68 -18.74
N LYS A 70 1.66 4.95 -18.65
CA LYS A 70 2.55 5.58 -19.63
C LYS A 70 3.90 4.86 -19.76
N TYR A 71 4.46 4.39 -18.65
CA TYR A 71 5.72 3.63 -18.63
C TYR A 71 5.54 2.12 -18.88
N LYS A 72 4.31 1.64 -19.12
CA LYS A 72 4.00 0.21 -19.23
C LYS A 72 4.58 -0.59 -18.06
N ALA A 73 4.50 -0.06 -16.84
CA ALA A 73 5.05 -0.71 -15.64
C ALA A 73 4.45 -2.11 -15.40
N HIS A 74 3.24 -2.35 -15.94
CA HIS A 74 2.61 -3.66 -16.05
C HIS A 74 3.53 -4.71 -16.71
N ARG A 75 4.35 -4.33 -17.69
CA ARG A 75 5.30 -5.22 -18.38
C ARG A 75 6.53 -5.55 -17.53
N LEU A 76 6.94 -4.65 -16.62
CA LEU A 76 8.04 -4.91 -15.68
C LEU A 76 7.57 -5.79 -14.50
N ALA A 77 6.34 -5.59 -14.03
CA ALA A 77 5.70 -6.49 -13.07
C ALA A 77 5.51 -7.90 -13.67
N LEU A 78 5.18 -8.01 -14.96
CA LEU A 78 5.11 -9.28 -15.69
C LEU A 78 6.49 -9.93 -15.93
N PHE A 79 7.56 -9.14 -16.09
CA PHE A 79 8.92 -9.66 -16.27
C PHE A 79 9.55 -10.19 -14.97
N SER A 80 9.15 -9.66 -13.80
CA SER A 80 9.50 -10.24 -12.50
C SER A 80 8.83 -11.59 -12.22
N LEU A 81 7.96 -12.05 -13.14
CA LEU A 81 7.10 -13.22 -13.00
C LEU A 81 7.46 -14.39 -13.94
N VAL A 82 8.53 -14.25 -14.73
CA VAL A 82 9.12 -15.33 -15.54
C VAL A 82 10.41 -15.82 -14.91
#